data_AF-A0A2L1UYQ1-F1
#
_entry.id   AF-A0A2L1UYQ1-F1
#
_cell.length_a   1.000
_cell.length_b   1.000
_cell.length_c   1.000
_cell.angle_alpha   90.00
_cell.angle_beta   90.00
_cell.angle_gamma   90.00
#
_symmetry.space_group_name_H-M   'P 1'
#
loop_
_entity.id
_entity.type
_entity.pdbx_description
1 polymer ?
#
loop_
_entity_poly.entity_id
_entity_poly.type
_entity_poly.pdbx_seq_one_letter_code
_entity_poly.pdbx_strand_id
1 'polypeptide(L)' 'MFQLTYSYEARKPGVKEQIVEMSFNGAGVRDTARTLKVGINTVIRALKNSHRNR' A
#
# COMPACT_ATOMS: atom_id res chain seq x y z
N MET A 1 4.57 -10.13 22.16
CA MET A 1 5.66 -10.30 21.17
C MET A 1 5.52 -9.13 20.19
N PHE A 2 6.52 -8.25 20.07
CA PHE A 2 6.46 -7.04 19.24
C PHE A 2 7.37 -7.20 18.01
N GLN A 3 6.87 -6.85 16.83
CA GLN A 3 7.61 -6.98 15.56
C GLN A 3 8.52 -5.76 15.38
N LEU A 4 9.81 -5.89 15.73
CA LEU A 4 10.81 -4.81 15.64
C LEU A 4 11.26 -4.51 14.21
N THR A 5 11.31 -5.52 13.35
CA THR A 5 11.78 -5.39 11.96
C THR A 5 10.84 -6.12 11.01
N TYR A 6 10.35 -5.40 10.00
CA TYR A 6 9.56 -5.98 8.92
C TYR A 6 10.51 -6.43 7.80
N SER A 7 10.57 -7.73 7.54
CA SER A 7 11.28 -8.27 6.37
C SER A 7 10.59 -7.91 5.05
N TYR A 8 9.28 -7.63 5.10
CA TYR A 8 8.49 -7.22 3.94
C TYR A 8 8.02 -5.78 4.10
N GLU A 9 8.62 -4.87 3.33
CA GLU A 9 8.36 -3.43 3.45
C GLU A 9 6.88 -3.09 3.25
N ALA A 10 6.16 -3.81 2.38
CA ALA A 10 4.75 -3.54 2.13
C ALA A 10 3.82 -3.83 3.32
N ARG A 11 4.32 -4.52 4.36
CA ARG A 11 3.58 -4.80 5.60
C ARG A 11 3.90 -3.81 6.72
N LYS A 12 4.81 -2.85 6.49
CA LYS A 12 5.05 -1.78 7.44
C LYS A 12 3.76 -0.99 7.66
N PRO A 13 3.44 -0.62 8.92
CA PRO A 13 2.34 0.30 9.19
C PRO A 13 2.58 1.61 8.42
N GLY A 14 1.53 2.16 7.80
CA GLY A 14 1.60 3.37 6.97
C GLY A 14 1.66 3.12 5.46
N VAL A 15 2.12 1.94 5.00
CA VAL A 15 2.23 1.69 3.54
C VAL A 15 0.85 1.60 2.88
N LYS A 16 -0.14 1.08 3.59
CA LYS A 16 -1.52 1.00 3.08
C LYS A 16 -2.12 2.40 2.91
N GLU A 17 -1.91 3.26 3.90
CA GLU A 17 -2.36 4.65 3.91
C GLU A 17 -1.70 5.42 2.77
N GLN A 18 -0.39 5.24 2.58
CA GLN A 18 0.37 5.85 1.50
C GLN A 18 -0.08 5.39 0.11
N ILE A 19 -0.45 4.12 -0.06
CA ILE A 19 -1.04 3.62 -1.31
C ILE A 19 -2.35 4.36 -1.64
N VAL A 20 -3.23 4.52 -0.63
CA VAL A 20 -4.53 5.18 -0.81
C VAL A 20 -4.34 6.66 -1.12
N GLU A 21 -3.46 7.34 -0.39
CA GLU A 21 -3.12 8.75 -0.61
C GLU A 21 -2.56 8.98 -2.02
N MET A 22 -1.59 8.17 -2.45
CA MET A 22 -1.02 8.26 -3.79
C MET A 22 -2.09 8.08 -4.87
N SER A 23 -2.95 7.07 -4.73
CA SER A 23 -4.04 6.86 -5.69
C SER A 23 -5.10 7.96 -5.67
N PHE A 24 -5.38 8.56 -4.50
CA PHE A 24 -6.26 9.72 -4.38
C PHE A 24 -5.66 10.96 -5.08
N ASN A 25 -4.34 11.13 -5.00
CA ASN A 25 -3.59 12.17 -5.68
C ASN A 25 -3.35 11.88 -7.18
N GLY A 26 -4.04 10.89 -7.76
CA GLY A 26 -3.99 10.58 -9.18
C GLY A 26 -2.86 9.64 -9.63
N ALA A 27 -2.07 9.09 -8.71
CA ALA A 27 -1.05 8.11 -9.06
C ALA A 27 -1.69 6.78 -9.49
N GLY A 28 -1.27 6.28 -10.65
CA GLY A 28 -1.73 5.00 -11.18
C GLY A 28 -1.19 3.80 -10.39
N VAL A 29 -1.92 2.69 -10.40
CA VAL A 29 -1.58 1.46 -9.65
C VAL A 29 -0.14 0.98 -9.90
N ARG A 30 0.33 1.02 -11.15
CA ARG A 30 1.69 0.60 -11.52
C ARG A 30 2.75 1.58 -11.02
N ASP A 31 2.41 2.86 -11.00
CA ASP A 31 3.31 3.92 -10.53
C ASP A 31 3.51 3.82 -9.02
N THR A 32 2.41 3.72 -8.27
CA THR A 32 2.43 3.47 -6.82
C THR A 32 3.21 2.20 -6.46
N ALA A 33 3.03 1.11 -7.22
CA ALA A 33 3.77 -0.13 -7.01
C ALA A 33 5.29 0.04 -7.19
N ARG A 34 5.71 0.81 -8.21
CA ARG A 34 7.12 1.09 -8.48
C ARG A 34 7.73 2.01 -7.41
N THR A 35 7.04 3.10 -7.07
CA THR A 35 7.50 4.09 -6.09
C THR A 35 7.66 3.49 -4.69
N LEU A 36 6.69 2.68 -4.26
CA LEU A 36 6.72 2.04 -2.94
C LEU A 36 7.45 0.70 -2.93
N LYS A 37 7.98 0.24 -4.08
CA LYS A 37 8.64 -1.06 -4.25
C LYS A 37 7.79 -2.24 -3.73
N VAL A 38 6.49 -2.17 -3.96
CA VAL A 38 5.51 -3.19 -3.55
C VAL A 38 4.93 -3.92 -4.76
N GLY A 39 4.44 -5.14 -4.56
CA GLY A 39 3.75 -5.85 -5.63
C GLY A 39 2.47 -5.15 -6.07
N ILE A 40 2.18 -5.15 -7.37
CA ILE A 40 0.94 -4.58 -7.96
C ILE A 40 -0.32 -5.17 -7.28
N ASN A 41 -0.30 -6.47 -6.96
CA ASN A 41 -1.40 -7.12 -6.25
C ASN A 41 -1.64 -6.55 -4.85
N THR A 42 -0.59 -6.07 -4.18
CA THR A 42 -0.70 -5.41 -2.87
C THR A 42 -1.41 -4.08 -3.00
N VAL A 43 -1.07 -3.28 -4.01
CA VAL A 43 -1.74 -1.99 -4.31
C VAL A 43 -3.22 -2.21 -4.60
N ILE A 44 -3.55 -3.13 -5.51
CA ILE A 44 -4.95 -3.44 -5.87
C ILE A 44 -5.75 -3.90 -4.64
N ARG A 45 -5.19 -4.78 -3.80
CA ARG A 45 -5.84 -5.23 -2.56
C ARG A 45 -6.02 -4.09 -1.56
N ALA A 46 -5.03 -3.24 -1.39
CA ALA A 46 -5.11 -2.08 -0.49
C ALA A 46 -6.25 -1.15 -0.90
N LEU A 47 -6.37 -0.83 -2.19
CA LEU A 47 -7.46 -0.01 -2.73
C LEU A 47 -8.83 -0.67 -2.59
N LYS A 48 -8.96 -1.97 -2.90
CA LYS A 48 -10.24 -2.70 -2.71
C LYS A 48 -10.68 -2.73 -1.23
N ASN A 49 -9.74 -2.94 -0.33
CA ASN A 49 -10.02 -2.98 1.11
C ASN A 49 -10.26 -1.60 1.71
N SER A 50 -9.72 -0.54 1.10
CA SER A 50 -9.99 0.86 1.47
C SER A 50 -11.46 1.22 1.22
N HIS A 51 -12.02 0.83 0.07
CA HIS A 51 -13.43 1.08 -0.24
C HIS A 51 -14.41 0.30 0.64
N ARG A 52 -13.99 -0.84 1.21
CA ARG A 52 -14.86 -1.70 2.03
C ARG A 52 -14.95 -1.26 3.50
N ASN A 53 -14.01 -0.44 3.96
CA ASN A 53 -13.91 0.02 5.35
C ASN A 53 -14.42 1.46 5.53
N ARG A 54 -15.08 2.03 4.51
CA ARG A 54 -15.81 3.29 4.58
C ARG A 54 -17.29 2.99 4.67
#